data_AF-A0A923D0G7-F1
#
_entry.id   AF-A0A923D0G7-F1
#
_cell.length_a   1.000
_cell.length_b   1.000
_cell.length_c   1.000
_cell.angle_alpha   90.00
_cell.angle_beta   90.00
_cell.angle_gamma   90.00
#
_symmetry.space_group_name_H-M   'P 1'
#
loop_
_entity.id
_entity.type
_entity.pdbx_description
1 polymer ?
#
loop_
_entity_poly.entity_id
_entity_poly.type
_entity_poly.pdbx_seq_one_letter_code
_entity_poly.pdbx_strand_id
1 'polypeptide(L)'
;ARLATPAGAAPYAAAAVRAPLKSTGRKLELFDCTSCHLCVTVCPNDAMIRLARPAEHEERLAKRWQYLCLADLCNDCGNCETFCPDDGAPHRSKPRLHLAGREAAAAESDYRVARAGGAWTAQGAREAALVAALLRDLPLPAADPEPEGAS
;
A
#
# COMPACT_ATOMS: atom_id res chain seq x y z
N ALA A 1 21.35 -26.51 -3.20
CA ALA A 1 22.44 -25.94 -2.38
C ALA A 1 22.34 -26.50 -0.96
N ARG A 2 23.43 -26.99 -0.36
CA ARG A 2 23.44 -27.25 1.10
C ARG A 2 23.49 -25.90 1.80
N LEU A 3 22.53 -25.62 2.69
CA LEU A 3 22.63 -24.49 3.59
C LEU A 3 23.90 -24.68 4.43
N ALA A 4 24.71 -23.62 4.57
CA ALA A 4 25.90 -23.69 5.40
C ALA A 4 25.48 -24.05 6.84
N THR A 5 26.16 -25.02 7.44
CA THR A 5 25.95 -25.34 8.86
C THR A 5 26.36 -24.13 9.70
N PRO A 6 25.60 -23.77 10.76
CA PRO A 6 25.95 -22.64 11.64
C PRO A 6 27.32 -22.77 12.33
N ALA A 7 27.93 -23.96 12.27
CA ALA A 7 29.25 -24.22 12.83
C ALA A 7 30.30 -23.27 12.23
N GLY A 8 30.82 -22.37 13.08
CA GLY A 8 31.82 -21.36 12.71
C GLY A 8 31.25 -20.00 12.27
N ALA A 9 29.93 -19.85 12.13
CA ALA A 9 29.31 -18.55 11.88
C ALA A 9 29.14 -17.78 13.20
N ALA A 10 29.61 -16.53 13.23
CA ALA A 10 29.37 -15.66 14.37
C ALA A 10 27.86 -15.36 14.50
N PRO A 11 27.31 -15.28 15.73
CA PRO A 11 25.95 -14.82 15.95
C PRO A 11 25.74 -13.42 15.36
N TYR A 12 24.50 -13.11 14.95
CA TYR A 12 24.14 -11.74 14.58
C TYR A 12 24.46 -10.78 15.73
N ALA A 13 25.18 -9.71 15.42
CA ALA A 13 25.44 -8.61 16.35
C ALA A 13 25.15 -7.30 15.63
N ALA A 14 24.25 -6.48 16.19
CA ALA A 14 23.91 -5.17 15.62
C ALA A 14 25.17 -4.30 15.40
N ALA A 15 26.14 -4.37 16.32
CA ALA A 15 27.43 -3.68 16.19
C ALA A 15 28.28 -4.15 14.99
N ALA A 16 28.09 -5.38 14.52
CA ALA A 16 28.77 -5.93 13.35
C ALA A 16 28.04 -5.61 12.02
N VAL A 17 26.82 -5.10 12.09
CA VAL A 17 26.01 -4.71 10.92
C VAL A 17 26.00 -3.20 10.80
N ARG A 18 26.95 -2.67 10.02
CA ARG A 18 27.10 -1.22 9.78
C ARG A 18 26.06 -0.61 8.84
N ALA A 19 25.45 -1.43 7.98
CA ALA A 19 24.51 -0.92 6.98
C ALA A 19 23.07 -1.04 7.51
N PRO A 20 22.34 0.07 7.71
CA PRO A 20 20.88 -0.02 7.80
C PRO A 20 20.32 -0.67 6.53
N LEU A 21 19.07 -1.14 6.58
CA LEU A 21 18.32 -1.52 5.38
C LEU A 21 18.53 -0.42 4.32
N LYS A 22 19.07 -0.79 3.15
CA LYS A 22 19.57 0.18 2.16
C LYS A 22 18.45 1.15 1.76
N SER A 23 18.57 2.41 2.15
CA SER A 23 17.77 3.48 1.54
C SER A 23 18.23 3.68 0.10
N THR A 24 17.28 3.91 -0.81
CA THR A 24 17.54 4.28 -2.21
C THR A 24 17.82 5.77 -2.36
N GLY A 25 17.59 6.58 -1.31
CA GLY A 25 17.65 8.03 -1.34
C GLY A 25 16.51 8.70 -2.13
N ARG A 26 15.55 7.93 -2.65
CA ARG A 26 14.38 8.47 -3.37
C ARG A 26 13.25 8.77 -2.39
N LYS A 27 12.53 9.87 -2.60
CA LYS A 27 11.27 10.13 -1.89
C LYS A 27 10.21 9.13 -2.31
N LEU A 28 9.44 8.65 -1.33
CA LEU A 28 8.30 7.80 -1.59
C LEU A 28 7.13 8.64 -2.10
N GLU A 29 6.69 8.35 -3.32
CA GLU A 29 5.60 9.06 -4.00
C GLU A 29 4.32 8.21 -4.03
N LEU A 30 3.19 8.83 -4.38
CA LEU A 30 1.87 8.19 -4.39
C LEU A 30 1.85 6.91 -5.26
N PHE A 31 2.30 6.99 -6.52
CA PHE A 31 2.31 5.87 -7.47
C PHE A 31 3.70 5.44 -7.96
N ASP A 32 4.78 5.88 -7.28
CA ASP A 32 6.15 5.42 -7.55
C ASP A 32 6.84 4.90 -6.29
N CYS A 33 7.59 3.80 -6.42
CA CYS A 33 8.47 3.25 -5.39
C CYS A 33 9.43 2.20 -5.99
N THR A 34 10.33 1.67 -5.17
CA THR A 34 11.21 0.55 -5.54
C THR A 34 10.44 -0.71 -5.96
N SER A 35 9.21 -0.88 -5.49
CA SER A 35 8.40 -2.09 -5.66
C SER A 35 9.02 -3.35 -5.07
N CYS A 36 9.65 -3.23 -3.90
CA CYS A 36 10.28 -4.33 -3.17
C CYS A 36 9.28 -5.28 -2.47
N HIS A 37 7.99 -4.92 -2.41
CA HIS A 37 6.91 -5.68 -1.75
C HIS A 37 7.01 -5.80 -0.21
N LEU A 38 8.03 -5.23 0.44
CA LEU A 38 8.21 -5.34 1.89
C LEU A 38 7.04 -4.75 2.68
N CYS A 39 6.44 -3.64 2.21
CA CYS A 39 5.32 -3.01 2.90
C CYS A 39 4.11 -3.95 3.08
N VAL A 40 3.90 -4.89 2.15
CA VAL A 40 2.85 -5.92 2.25
C VAL A 40 3.26 -6.99 3.24
N THR A 41 4.47 -7.54 3.12
CA THR A 41 4.91 -8.69 3.92
C THR A 41 5.13 -8.36 5.40
N VAL A 42 5.42 -7.11 5.74
CA VAL A 42 5.64 -6.67 7.13
C VAL A 42 4.38 -6.09 7.79
N CYS A 43 3.29 -5.96 7.03
CA CYS A 43 2.04 -5.43 7.55
C CYS A 43 1.39 -6.46 8.48
N PRO A 44 1.17 -6.16 9.77
CA PRO A 44 0.61 -7.13 10.70
C PRO A 44 -0.91 -7.31 10.56
N ASN A 45 -1.58 -6.41 9.84
CA ASN A 45 -3.04 -6.38 9.70
C ASN A 45 -3.51 -6.66 8.26
N ASP A 46 -2.59 -7.07 7.37
CA ASP A 46 -2.86 -7.21 5.92
C ASP A 46 -3.49 -5.97 5.26
N ALA A 47 -3.27 -4.78 5.84
CA ALA A 47 -3.78 -3.52 5.32
C ALA A 47 -3.05 -3.05 4.06
N MET A 48 -1.79 -3.43 3.87
CA MET A 48 -1.03 -3.10 2.67
C MET A 48 -1.23 -4.19 1.62
N ILE A 49 -1.78 -3.84 0.46
CA ILE A 49 -2.03 -4.82 -0.60
C ILE A 49 -1.25 -4.47 -1.86
N ARG A 50 -0.86 -5.51 -2.60
CA ARG A 50 -0.24 -5.39 -3.92
C ARG A 50 -1.33 -5.43 -4.98
N LEU A 51 -1.33 -4.43 -5.85
CA LEU A 51 -2.15 -4.41 -7.04
C LEU A 51 -1.44 -5.12 -8.20
N ALA A 52 -2.24 -5.77 -9.05
CA ALA A 52 -1.77 -6.20 -10.36
C ALA A 52 -1.28 -4.99 -11.17
N ARG A 53 -0.32 -5.23 -12.06
CA ARG A 53 0.15 -4.20 -12.99
C ARG A 53 -1.03 -3.78 -13.87
N PRO A 54 -1.43 -2.50 -13.89
CA PRO A 54 -2.42 -2.06 -14.85
C PRO A 54 -1.77 -2.10 -16.24
N ALA A 55 -2.18 -3.04 -17.09
CA ALA A 55 -1.68 -3.13 -18.46
C ALA A 55 -2.11 -1.91 -19.31
N GLU A 56 -3.17 -1.23 -18.90
CA GLU A 56 -3.90 -0.21 -19.66
C GLU A 56 -3.89 1.20 -19.04
N HIS A 57 -3.61 1.34 -17.74
CA HIS A 57 -3.75 2.62 -17.02
C HIS A 57 -2.42 3.40 -16.94
N GLU A 58 -1.93 3.86 -18.08
CA GLU A 58 -0.72 4.70 -18.25
C GLU A 58 0.61 3.94 -18.28
N GLU A 59 1.39 4.21 -19.32
CA GLU A 59 2.73 3.63 -19.53
C GLU A 59 3.68 3.87 -18.34
N ARG A 60 3.47 4.97 -17.60
CA ARG A 60 4.24 5.29 -16.38
C ARG A 60 4.02 4.29 -15.24
N LEU A 61 2.82 3.69 -15.15
CA LEU A 61 2.49 2.69 -14.11
C LEU A 61 2.73 1.26 -14.58
N ALA A 62 2.71 1.04 -15.89
CA ALA A 62 2.85 -0.28 -16.52
C ALA A 62 4.20 -0.98 -16.26
N LYS A 63 5.20 -0.32 -15.67
CA LYS A 63 6.53 -0.93 -15.45
C LYS A 63 6.70 -1.55 -14.05
N ARG A 64 5.82 -1.27 -13.09
CA ARG A 64 6.01 -1.61 -11.66
C ARG A 64 4.71 -2.08 -11.00
N TRP A 65 4.84 -2.86 -9.92
CA TRP A 65 3.70 -3.16 -9.05
C TRP A 65 3.27 -1.91 -8.31
N GLN A 66 1.95 -1.73 -8.15
CA GLN A 66 1.35 -0.69 -7.35
C GLN A 66 0.95 -1.24 -5.99
N TYR A 67 0.93 -0.39 -4.98
CA TYR A 67 0.59 -0.74 -3.61
C TYR A 67 -0.35 0.30 -3.05
N LEU A 68 -1.25 -0.13 -2.20
CA LEU A 68 -2.19 0.73 -1.50
C LEU A 68 -2.37 0.25 -0.06
N CYS A 69 -2.92 1.11 0.77
CA CYS A 69 -3.28 0.83 2.15
C CYS A 69 -4.81 0.79 2.27
N LEU A 70 -5.39 -0.27 2.81
CA LEU A 70 -6.75 -0.28 3.33
C LEU A 70 -6.73 0.45 4.66
N ALA A 71 -7.09 1.74 4.64
CA ALA A 71 -6.98 2.63 5.80
C ALA A 71 -7.77 2.10 6.99
N ASP A 72 -8.90 1.45 6.72
CA ASP A 72 -9.79 0.89 7.74
C ASP A 72 -9.17 -0.26 8.54
N LEU A 73 -8.19 -0.96 7.96
CA LEU A 73 -7.47 -2.06 8.60
C LEU A 73 -6.10 -1.61 9.14
N CYS A 74 -5.64 -0.43 8.77
CA CYS A 74 -4.37 0.12 9.22
C CYS A 74 -4.48 0.60 10.68
N ASN A 75 -3.50 0.26 11.50
CA ASN A 75 -3.38 0.72 12.88
C ASN A 75 -2.20 1.69 13.08
N ASP A 76 -1.66 2.24 11.99
CA ASP A 76 -0.51 3.17 11.99
C ASP A 76 0.73 2.64 12.74
N CYS A 77 0.93 1.31 12.79
CA CYS A 77 2.08 0.70 13.50
C CYS A 77 3.46 1.05 12.91
N GLY A 78 3.53 1.58 11.69
CA GLY A 78 4.78 2.04 11.09
C GLY A 78 5.72 0.95 10.58
N ASN A 79 5.38 -0.35 10.67
CA ASN A 79 6.24 -1.41 10.14
C ASN A 79 6.62 -1.17 8.67
N CYS A 80 5.65 -0.83 7.83
CA CYS A 80 5.92 -0.58 6.41
C CYS A 80 6.86 0.61 6.17
N GLU A 81 6.92 1.59 7.08
CA GLU A 81 7.84 2.74 7.02
C GLU A 81 9.26 2.29 7.37
N THR A 82 9.42 1.57 8.49
CA THR A 82 10.72 1.03 8.94
C THR A 82 11.41 0.16 7.88
N PHE A 83 10.64 -0.60 7.10
CA PHE A 83 11.16 -1.47 6.06
C PHE A 83 11.12 -0.86 4.65
N CYS A 84 10.60 0.36 4.47
CA CYS A 84 10.60 1.00 3.16
C CYS A 84 12.02 1.43 2.79
N PRO A 85 12.55 1.04 1.62
CA PRO A 85 13.85 1.54 1.17
C PRO A 85 13.76 2.95 0.57
N ASP A 86 12.56 3.47 0.31
CA ASP A 86 12.37 4.85 -0.14
C ASP A 86 12.02 5.73 1.07
N ASP A 87 12.37 7.01 1.03
CA ASP A 87 12.12 7.98 2.09
C ASP A 87 10.63 8.29 2.20
N GLY A 88 9.94 7.62 3.12
CA GLY A 88 8.54 7.89 3.46
C GLY A 88 7.85 6.69 4.08
N ALA A 89 6.55 6.86 4.36
CA ALA A 89 5.75 5.88 5.07
C ALA A 89 4.68 5.30 4.13
N PRO A 90 4.78 4.05 3.64
CA PRO A 90 3.80 3.50 2.71
C PRO A 90 2.34 3.59 3.19
N HIS A 91 2.07 3.41 4.48
CA HIS A 91 0.73 3.56 5.05
C HIS A 91 0.17 5.00 5.02
N ARG A 92 1.01 6.00 4.73
CA ARG A 92 0.63 7.43 4.62
C ARG A 92 0.80 7.98 3.21
N SER A 93 1.81 7.53 2.47
CA SER A 93 2.18 8.07 1.17
C SER A 93 1.50 7.34 0.01
N LYS A 94 1.17 6.04 0.15
CA LYS A 94 0.43 5.29 -0.87
C LYS A 94 -1.07 5.57 -0.77
N PRO A 95 -1.85 5.34 -1.84
CA PRO A 95 -3.30 5.50 -1.77
C PRO A 95 -3.87 4.75 -0.58
N ARG A 96 -4.58 5.46 0.28
CA ARG A 96 -5.25 4.98 1.48
C ARG A 96 -6.74 4.92 1.18
N LEU A 97 -7.29 3.71 1.16
CA LEU A 97 -8.68 3.48 0.83
C LEU A 97 -9.50 3.37 2.10
N HIS A 98 -10.53 4.21 2.18
CA HIS A 98 -11.59 4.15 3.18
C HIS A 98 -12.82 3.59 2.48
N LEU A 99 -13.31 2.43 2.92
CA LEU A 99 -14.50 1.80 2.37
C LEU A 99 -15.74 2.61 2.78
N ALA A 100 -16.82 2.52 1.98
CA ALA A 100 -18.04 3.28 2.25
C ALA A 100 -18.55 3.04 3.69
N GLY A 101 -18.97 4.12 4.35
CA GLY A 101 -19.28 4.17 5.78
C GLY A 101 -18.20 4.86 6.63
N ARG A 102 -16.99 5.05 6.12
CA ARG A 102 -15.92 5.80 6.83
C ARG A 102 -15.46 7.01 6.02
N GLU A 103 -15.22 8.11 6.74
CA GLU A 103 -14.74 9.34 6.12
C GLU A 103 -13.24 9.24 5.83
N ALA A 104 -12.88 9.49 4.57
CA ALA A 104 -11.49 9.70 4.22
C ALA A 104 -10.95 10.93 4.97
N ALA A 105 -9.77 10.79 5.57
CA ALA A 105 -9.07 11.95 6.12
C ALA A 105 -8.69 12.92 4.98
N ALA A 106 -8.36 14.16 5.34
CA ALA A 106 -8.11 15.22 4.36
C ALA A 106 -6.72 15.14 3.67
N ALA A 107 -5.96 14.05 3.87
CA ALA A 107 -4.63 13.95 3.28
C ALA A 107 -4.71 13.69 1.76
N GLU A 108 -3.67 14.10 1.03
CA GLU A 108 -3.64 13.93 -0.43
C GLU A 108 -3.68 12.46 -0.89
N SER A 109 -3.29 11.55 -0.02
CA SER A 109 -3.27 10.12 -0.25
C SER A 109 -4.55 9.40 0.19
N ASP A 110 -5.53 10.10 0.74
CA ASP A 110 -6.77 9.49 1.24
C ASP A 110 -7.86 9.47 0.16
N TYR A 111 -8.51 8.31 0.03
CA TYR A 111 -9.55 8.04 -0.95
C TYR A 111 -10.73 7.34 -0.29
N ARG A 112 -11.93 7.92 -0.39
CA ARG A 112 -13.17 7.19 -0.13
C ARG A 112 -13.49 6.36 -1.35
N VAL A 113 -13.77 5.07 -1.20
CA VAL A 113 -14.09 4.17 -2.31
C VAL A 113 -15.40 3.42 -2.06
N ALA A 114 -16.17 3.24 -3.13
CA ALA A 114 -17.45 2.54 -3.10
C ALA A 114 -17.66 1.76 -4.40
N ARG A 115 -18.50 0.72 -4.36
CA ARG A 115 -18.86 -0.05 -5.54
C ARG A 115 -20.30 0.25 -5.93
N ALA A 116 -20.52 0.69 -7.16
CA ALA A 116 -21.85 0.98 -7.70
C ALA A 116 -21.98 0.34 -9.10
N GLY A 117 -23.05 -0.42 -9.32
CA GLY A 117 -23.29 -1.08 -10.62
C GLY A 117 -22.15 -2.02 -11.07
N GLY A 118 -21.44 -2.64 -10.11
CA GLY A 118 -20.32 -3.54 -10.39
C GLY A 118 -18.96 -2.86 -10.56
N ALA A 119 -18.91 -1.52 -10.69
CA ALA A 119 -17.68 -0.75 -10.86
C ALA A 119 -17.26 -0.02 -9.57
N TRP A 120 -15.94 0.19 -9.41
CA TRP A 120 -15.39 1.00 -8.32
C TRP A 120 -15.47 2.48 -8.64
N THR A 121 -15.75 3.27 -7.61
CA THR A 121 -15.67 4.74 -7.61
C THR A 121 -14.70 5.16 -6.50
N ALA A 122 -14.02 6.28 -6.70
CA ALA A 122 -13.11 6.85 -5.72
C ALA A 122 -13.25 8.37 -5.66
N GLN A 123 -13.15 8.91 -4.44
CA GLN A 123 -13.15 10.34 -4.16
C GLN A 123 -11.89 10.66 -3.34
N GLY A 124 -11.07 11.60 -3.81
CA GLY A 124 -9.83 12.01 -3.15
C GLY A 124 -9.22 13.23 -3.84
N ALA A 125 -8.14 13.77 -3.28
CA ALA A 125 -7.60 15.06 -3.71
C ALA A 125 -6.96 15.05 -5.12
N ARG A 126 -6.43 13.90 -5.56
CA ARG A 126 -5.72 13.77 -6.85
C ARG A 126 -5.87 12.38 -7.44
N GLU A 127 -5.89 12.28 -8.76
CA GLU A 127 -5.83 10.99 -9.49
C GLU A 127 -6.91 9.97 -9.06
N ALA A 128 -8.07 10.43 -8.57
CA ALA A 128 -9.14 9.55 -8.07
C ALA A 128 -9.68 8.57 -9.14
N ALA A 129 -9.78 9.01 -10.39
CA ALA A 129 -10.17 8.13 -11.50
C ALA A 129 -9.18 6.97 -11.71
N LEU A 130 -7.88 7.24 -11.55
CA LEU A 130 -6.84 6.21 -11.61
C LEU A 130 -6.97 5.25 -10.43
N VAL A 131 -7.18 5.76 -9.20
CA VAL A 131 -7.43 4.90 -8.03
C VAL A 131 -8.61 3.98 -8.30
N ALA A 132 -9.76 4.49 -8.72
CA ALA A 132 -10.93 3.67 -9.03
C ALA A 132 -10.63 2.59 -10.08
N ALA A 133 -9.86 2.93 -11.11
CA ALA A 133 -9.47 2.00 -12.16
C ALA A 133 -8.55 0.87 -11.66
N LEU A 134 -7.62 1.18 -10.77
CA LEU A 134 -6.70 0.21 -10.15
C LEU A 134 -7.41 -0.83 -9.26
N LEU A 135 -8.63 -0.55 -8.80
CA LEU A 135 -9.41 -1.47 -7.95
C LEU A 135 -10.23 -2.49 -8.72
N ARG A 136 -10.32 -2.41 -10.07
CA ARG A 136 -11.25 -3.20 -10.89
C ARG A 136 -11.28 -4.69 -10.55
N ASP A 137 -10.12 -5.29 -10.34
CA ASP A 137 -9.95 -6.73 -10.13
C ASP A 137 -9.81 -7.11 -8.64
N LEU A 138 -9.90 -6.15 -7.72
CA LEU A 138 -9.79 -6.44 -6.31
C LEU A 138 -11.11 -6.95 -5.72
N PRO A 139 -11.10 -8.12 -5.05
CA PRO A 139 -12.26 -8.66 -4.36
C PRO A 139 -12.41 -8.02 -2.97
N LEU A 140 -12.37 -6.68 -2.88
CA LEU A 140 -12.66 -6.00 -1.62
C LEU A 140 -14.16 -6.09 -1.33
N PRO A 141 -14.57 -6.21 -0.05
CA PRO A 141 -15.96 -6.12 0.31
C PRO A 141 -16.49 -4.76 -0.16
N ALA A 142 -17.49 -4.79 -1.04
CA ALA A 142 -18.23 -3.58 -1.35
C ALA A 142 -18.95 -3.19 -0.06
N ALA A 143 -18.65 -2.01 0.48
CA ALA A 143 -19.65 -1.36 1.29
C ALA A 143 -20.74 -0.95 0.29
N ASP A 144 -21.83 -1.72 0.25
CA ASP A 144 -23.05 -1.24 -0.38
C ASP A 144 -23.37 0.11 0.27
N PRO A 145 -23.74 1.15 -0.50
CA PRO A 145 -24.18 2.38 0.12
C PRO A 145 -25.34 2.02 1.07
N GLU A 146 -25.21 2.40 2.34
CA GLU A 146 -26.32 2.31 3.30
C GLU A 146 -27.58 2.86 2.60
N PRO A 147 -28.71 2.12 2.62
CA PRO A 147 -29.91 2.60 1.97
C PRO A 147 -30.26 3.97 2.53
N GLU A 148 -30.52 4.95 1.65
CA GLU A 148 -31.00 6.28 2.05
C GLU A 148 -32.21 6.09 2.98
N GLY A 149 -32.05 6.42 4.27
CA GLY A 149 -33.14 6.38 5.26
C GLY A 149 -32.97 5.40 6.44
N ALA A 150 -31.81 4.78 6.65
CA ALA A 150 -31.53 4.13 7.94
C ALA A 150 -31.24 5.19 9.02
N SER A 151 -32.29 5.63 9.73
CA SER A 151 -32.24 6.35 11.01
C SER A 151 -32.69 5.42 12.14
#